data_AF-A0A0P6RTZ8-F1
#
_entry.id   AF-A0A0P6RTZ8-F1
#
_cell.length_a   1.000
_cell.length_b   1.000
_cell.length_c   1.000
_cell.angle_alpha   90.00
_cell.angle_beta   90.00
_cell.angle_gamma   90.00
#
_symmetry.space_group_name_H-M   'P 1'
#
loop_
_entity.id
_entity.type
_entity.pdbx_description
1 polymer ?
#
loop_
_entity_poly.entity_id
_entity_poly.type
_entity_poly.pdbx_seq_one_letter_code
_entity_poly.pdbx_strand_id
1 'polypeptide(L)' 'MAAFDTTRTTYGSTGLFGRIGLLFIAAASAVVSWNDARNSKNALNALSDRELADIGLSRGDIEDIATGKPVF' A
#
# COMPACT_ATOMS: atom_id res chain seq x y z
N MET A 1 -16.34 -24.84 -47.09
CA MET A 1 -16.73 -24.09 -45.87
C MET A 1 -15.45 -23.80 -45.11
N ALA A 2 -15.01 -22.54 -45.11
CA ALA A 2 -13.76 -22.14 -44.46
C ALA A 2 -13.96 -22.10 -42.94
N ALA A 3 -13.06 -22.78 -42.24
CA ALA A 3 -12.91 -22.73 -40.80
C ALA A 3 -11.95 -21.60 -40.40
N PHE A 4 -12.15 -21.11 -39.17
CA PHE A 4 -11.35 -20.14 -38.41
C PHE A 4 -11.57 -18.66 -38.74
N ASP A 5 -12.67 -18.10 -38.21
CA ASP A 5 -12.72 -16.68 -37.87
C ASP A 5 -13.12 -16.54 -36.39
N THR A 6 -12.17 -16.83 -35.52
CA THR A 6 -12.22 -16.43 -34.11
C THR A 6 -10.80 -16.26 -33.62
N THR A 7 -10.56 -15.10 -33.01
CA THR A 7 -9.33 -14.64 -32.37
C THR A 7 -8.38 -13.85 -33.27
N ARG A 8 -8.73 -12.57 -33.45
CA ARG A 8 -7.73 -11.52 -33.24
C ARG A 8 -8.39 -10.29 -32.63
N THR A 9 -8.78 -10.38 -31.36
CA THR A 9 -8.75 -9.17 -30.53
C THR A 9 -7.29 -8.76 -30.47
N THR A 10 -6.96 -7.65 -31.11
CA THR A 10 -5.66 -6.99 -31.16
C THR A 10 -5.02 -6.91 -29.76
N TYR A 11 -4.29 -7.96 -29.39
CA TYR A 11 -3.51 -8.09 -28.16
C TYR A 11 -2.09 -7.55 -28.42
N GLY A 12 -2.01 -6.34 -28.96
CA GLY A 12 -0.77 -5.79 -29.52
C GLY A 12 -0.30 -4.45 -28.92
N SER A 13 -1.19 -3.72 -28.25
CA SER A 13 -0.86 -2.38 -27.73
C SER A 13 -1.32 -2.13 -26.28
N THR A 14 -2.19 -2.97 -25.71
CA THR A 14 -2.58 -2.89 -24.29
C THR A 14 -1.46 -3.32 -23.33
N GLY A 15 -0.47 -4.07 -23.83
CA GLY A 15 0.56 -4.71 -23.00
C GLY A 15 1.63 -3.79 -22.42
N LEU A 16 2.10 -2.76 -23.14
CA LEU A 16 3.21 -1.92 -22.65
C LEU A 16 2.70 -0.68 -21.89
N PHE A 17 1.73 0.04 -22.46
CA PHE A 17 1.16 1.25 -21.84
C PHE A 17 0.44 0.93 -20.52
N GLY A 18 -0.27 -0.20 -20.46
CA GLY A 18 -0.89 -0.67 -19.22
C GLY A 18 0.14 -1.01 -18.15
N ARG A 19 1.27 -1.64 -18.51
CA ARG A 19 2.32 -2.02 -17.55
C ARG A 19 3.03 -0.81 -16.96
N ILE A 20 3.33 0.18 -17.79
CA ILE A 20 3.94 1.43 -17.32
C ILE A 20 2.99 2.12 -16.33
N GLY A 21 1.70 2.21 -16.65
CA GLY A 21 0.67 2.73 -15.74
C GLY A 21 0.61 1.95 -14.42
N LEU A 22 0.65 0.62 -14.46
CA LEU A 22 0.66 -0.23 -13.26
C LEU A 22 1.90 -0.01 -12.39
N LEU A 23 3.08 0.19 -12.99
CA LEU A 23 4.31 0.50 -12.23
C LEU A 23 4.21 1.85 -11.53
N PHE A 24 3.63 2.87 -12.20
CA PHE A 24 3.40 4.17 -11.57
C PHE A 24 2.40 4.09 -10.41
N ILE A 25 1.32 3.32 -10.56
CA ILE A 25 0.34 3.09 -9.49
C ILE A 25 0.98 2.33 -8.32
N ALA A 26 1.82 1.31 -8.60
CA ALA A 26 2.55 0.59 -7.57
C ALA A 26 3.55 1.48 -6.82
N ALA A 27 4.27 2.35 -7.52
CA ALA A 27 5.18 3.31 -6.90
C ALA A 27 4.42 4.35 -6.05
N ALA A 28 3.33 4.91 -6.57
CA ALA A 28 2.52 5.87 -5.84
C ALA A 28 1.89 5.26 -4.58
N SER A 29 1.33 4.05 -4.68
CA SER A 29 0.79 3.33 -3.51
C SER A 29 1.85 2.99 -2.47
N ALA A 30 3.06 2.62 -2.88
CA ALA A 30 4.18 2.41 -1.97
C ALA A 30 4.53 3.71 -1.20
N VAL A 31 4.61 4.85 -1.90
CA VAL A 31 4.88 6.15 -1.27
C VAL A 31 3.77 6.55 -0.30
N VAL A 32 2.51 6.34 -0.67
CA VAL A 32 1.35 6.59 0.21
C VAL A 32 1.45 5.73 1.46
N SER A 33 1.72 4.43 1.32
CA SER A 33 1.86 3.53 2.48
C SER A 33 3.01 3.93 3.41
N TRP A 34 4.14 4.39 2.85
CA TRP A 34 5.27 4.87 3.63
C TRP A 34 4.95 6.18 4.37
N ASN A 35 4.24 7.08 3.71
CA ASN A 35 3.82 8.32 4.34
C ASN A 35 2.81 8.07 5.45
N ASP A 36 1.86 7.14 5.25
CA ASP A 36 0.87 6.76 6.25
C ASP A 36 1.54 6.10 7.48
N ALA A 37 2.47 5.17 7.24
CA ALA A 37 3.32 4.57 8.27
C ALA A 37 4.04 5.64 9.12
N ARG A 38 4.68 6.62 8.46
CA ARG A 38 5.39 7.70 9.13
C ARG A 38 4.46 8.63 9.88
N ASN A 39 3.29 8.93 9.31
CA ASN A 39 2.32 9.81 9.93
C ASN A 39 1.71 9.19 11.19
N SER A 40 1.32 7.90 11.12
CA SER A 40 0.88 7.11 12.28
C SER A 40 1.94 7.08 13.38
N LYS A 41 3.21 6.83 13.01
CA LYS A 41 4.33 6.90 13.96
C LYS A 41 4.44 8.27 14.62
N ASN A 42 4.38 9.37 13.85
CA ASN A 42 4.49 10.71 14.40
C ASN A 42 3.31 11.06 15.32
N ALA A 43 2.08 10.71 14.91
CA ALA A 43 0.88 10.93 15.70
C ALA A 43 0.96 10.20 17.05
N LEU A 44 1.36 8.93 17.04
CA LEU A 44 1.55 8.14 18.27
C LEU A 44 2.72 8.65 19.11
N ASN A 45 3.82 9.11 18.49
CA ASN A 45 4.96 9.68 19.22
C ASN A 45 4.64 11.03 19.88
N ALA A 46 3.66 11.76 19.36
CA ALA A 46 3.20 13.03 19.93
C ALA A 46 2.34 12.84 21.19
N LEU A 47 1.76 11.67 21.39
CA LEU A 47 1.03 11.30 22.60
C LEU A 47 2.00 11.06 23.77
N SER A 48 1.52 11.31 24.99
CA SER A 48 2.27 11.00 26.21
C SER A 48 2.14 9.52 26.57
N ASP A 49 3.06 8.99 27.38
CA ASP A 49 3.04 7.57 27.78
C ASP A 49 1.75 7.18 28.54
N ARG A 50 1.11 8.14 29.24
CA ARG A 50 -0.20 7.91 29.86
C ARG A 50 -1.31 7.79 28.82
N GLU A 51 -1.32 8.65 27.81
CA GLU A 51 -2.33 8.58 26.76
C GLU A 51 -2.17 7.34 25.88
N LEU A 52 -0.94 6.88 25.67
CA LEU A 52 -0.67 5.58 25.07
C LEU A 52 -1.22 4.45 25.95
N ALA A 53 -1.00 4.50 27.27
CA ALA A 53 -1.52 3.50 28.20
C ALA A 53 -3.06 3.48 28.26
N ASP A 54 -3.72 4.63 28.12
CA ASP A 54 -5.19 4.73 28.10
C ASP A 54 -5.82 4.00 26.90
N ILE A 55 -5.10 3.94 25.78
CA ILE A 55 -5.49 3.16 24.60
C ILE A 55 -4.85 1.76 24.57
N GLY A 56 -4.16 1.35 25.63
CA GLY A 56 -3.53 0.03 25.76
C GLY A 56 -2.29 -0.18 24.91
N LEU A 57 -1.61 0.89 24.48
CA LEU A 57 -0.37 0.83 23.71
C LEU A 57 0.86 1.20 24.54
N SER A 58 2.00 0.64 24.17
CA SER A 58 3.32 1.02 24.68
C SER A 58 4.17 1.67 23.59
N ARG A 59 5.24 2.37 23.98
CA ARG A 59 6.24 2.95 23.04
C ARG A 59 6.83 1.91 22.07
N GLY A 60 6.91 0.64 22.48
CA GLY A 60 7.43 -0.45 21.64
C GLY A 60 6.50 -0.80 20.49
N ASP A 61 5.18 -0.76 20.72
CA ASP A 61 4.16 -1.15 19.73
C ASP A 61 4.04 -0.16 18.58
N ILE A 62 4.48 1.09 18.78
CA ILE A 62 4.44 2.16 17.77
C ILE A 62 5.20 1.75 16.51
N GLU A 63 6.35 1.07 16.64
CA GLU A 63 7.13 0.62 15.48
C GLU A 63 6.43 -0.51 14.72
N ASP A 64 5.76 -1.42 15.45
CA ASP A 64 5.02 -2.52 14.84
C ASP A 64 3.79 -1.97 14.08
N ILE A 65 3.04 -1.03 14.65
CA ILE A 65 1.92 -0.35 13.97
C ILE A 65 2.41 0.44 12.75
N ALA A 66 3.52 1.17 12.88
CA ALA A 66 4.08 1.94 11.78
C ALA A 66 4.54 1.05 10.62
N THR A 67 5.00 -0.17 10.90
CA THR A 67 5.38 -1.13 9.86
C THR A 67 4.20 -1.94 9.31
N GLY A 68 2.97 -1.65 9.77
CA GLY A 68 1.75 -2.32 9.33
C GLY A 68 1.59 -3.73 9.90
N LYS A 69 2.32 -4.07 10.96
CA LYS A 69 2.10 -5.33 11.66
C LYS A 69 0.80 -5.24 12.46
N PRO A 70 0.00 -6.31 12.46
CA PRO A 70 -1.13 -6.39 13.38
C PRO A 70 -0.58 -6.43 14.81
N VAL A 71 -0.92 -5.41 15.58
CA VAL A 71 -0.90 -5.49 17.04
C VAL A 71 -2.26 -6.06 17.43
N PHE A 72 -2.23 -7.15 18.21
CA PHE A 72 -3.37 -8.00 18.63
C PHE A 72 -3.88 -9.04 17.61
#